data_AF-A0A927CUX3-F1
#
_entry.id   AF-A0A927CUX3-F1
#
_cell.length_a   1.000
_cell.length_b   1.000
_cell.length_c   1.000
_cell.angle_alpha   90.00
_cell.angle_beta   90.00
_cell.angle_gamma   90.00
#
_symmetry.space_group_name_H-M   'P 1'
#
loop_
_entity.id
_entity.type
_entity.pdbx_description
1 polymer ?
#
loop_
_entity_poly.entity_id
_entity_poly.type
_entity_poly.pdbx_seq_one_letter_code
_entity_poly.pdbx_strand_id
1 'polypeptide(L)'
;MNTGDLLGEIKDLHDQYHKLIFLCKEVNIEQVLESKQLEFETINLNFLLSEKLLMLSIREYPLYVEEYVRSFCKDKDKIYCLQHIEILFDKSLEVNPIRLFENISKQYCLIVHWPGEYKHNSLCYAESGHPEHFICTNFEGKVIY
;
A
#
# COMPACT_ATOMS: atom_id res chain seq x y z
N MET A 1 -4.53 -0.90 -20.75
CA MET A 1 -5.47 -0.33 -19.75
C MET A 1 -5.36 1.18 -19.84
N ASN A 2 -6.44 1.84 -20.27
CA ASN A 2 -6.46 3.29 -20.46
C ASN A 2 -6.69 3.99 -19.11
N THR A 3 -6.35 5.27 -18.99
CA THR A 3 -6.58 6.09 -17.78
C THR A 3 -8.06 6.09 -17.34
N GLY A 4 -8.98 5.88 -18.28
CA GLY A 4 -10.41 5.75 -17.99
C GLY A 4 -10.76 4.51 -17.17
N ASP A 5 -10.08 3.38 -17.38
CA ASP A 5 -10.33 2.13 -16.65
C ASP A 5 -9.92 2.30 -15.17
N LEU A 6 -8.76 2.91 -14.93
CA LEU A 6 -8.23 3.20 -13.59
C LEU A 6 -9.19 4.04 -12.74
N LEU A 7 -9.84 5.04 -13.35
CA LEU A 7 -10.78 5.90 -12.65
C LEU A 7 -12.10 5.20 -12.30
N GLY A 8 -12.54 4.25 -13.13
CA GLY A 8 -13.66 3.38 -12.79
C GLY A 8 -13.36 2.58 -11.54
N GLU A 9 -12.17 1.94 -11.52
CA GLU A 9 -11.74 1.13 -10.38
C GLU A 9 -11.65 1.91 -9.07
N ILE A 10 -11.16 3.15 -9.11
CA ILE A 10 -11.04 4.04 -7.93
C ILE A 10 -12.42 4.49 -7.42
N LYS A 11 -13.36 4.79 -8.33
CA LYS A 11 -14.71 5.19 -7.93
C LYS A 11 -15.48 4.05 -7.27
N ASP A 12 -15.34 2.85 -7.83
CA ASP A 12 -15.99 1.65 -7.29
C ASP A 12 -15.41 1.23 -5.94
N LEU A 13 -14.23 1.73 -5.57
CA LEU A 13 -13.55 1.35 -4.33
C LEU A 13 -14.33 1.77 -3.08
N HIS A 14 -15.13 2.85 -3.15
CA HIS A 14 -15.81 3.38 -1.97
C HIS A 14 -16.87 2.41 -1.42
N ASP A 15 -17.48 1.60 -2.28
CA ASP A 15 -18.54 0.65 -1.94
C ASP A 15 -18.01 -0.75 -1.56
N GLN A 16 -16.69 -0.93 -1.53
CA GLN A 16 -16.06 -2.22 -1.20
C GLN A 16 -15.73 -2.35 0.28
N TYR A 17 -15.76 -3.59 0.78
CA TYR A 17 -15.34 -3.90 2.14
C TYR A 17 -13.84 -3.63 2.37
N HIS A 18 -13.02 -3.94 1.36
CA HIS A 18 -11.60 -3.57 1.31
C HIS A 18 -11.38 -2.50 0.23
N LYS A 19 -11.09 -1.28 0.65
CA LYS A 19 -10.85 -0.15 -0.24
C LYS A 19 -9.37 -0.10 -0.67
N LEU A 20 -8.90 -1.13 -1.37
CA LEU A 20 -7.48 -1.36 -1.65
C LEU A 20 -7.20 -1.59 -3.13
N ILE A 21 -6.27 -0.81 -3.68
CA ILE A 21 -5.68 -1.02 -5.01
C ILE A 21 -4.16 -1.23 -4.86
N PHE A 22 -3.64 -2.27 -5.49
CA PHE A 22 -2.20 -2.45 -5.73
C PHE A 22 -1.86 -2.01 -7.15
N LEU A 23 -0.96 -1.04 -7.28
CA LEU A 23 -0.46 -0.53 -8.55
C LEU A 23 0.92 -1.10 -8.83
N CYS A 24 1.01 -2.04 -9.77
CA CYS A 24 2.24 -2.74 -10.19
C CYS A 24 2.77 -2.23 -11.55
N LYS A 25 2.36 -1.04 -11.97
CA LYS A 25 2.76 -0.43 -13.23
C LYS A 25 3.13 1.03 -13.02
N GLU A 26 3.96 1.55 -13.91
CA GLU A 26 4.32 2.97 -13.90
C GLU A 26 3.12 3.81 -14.38
N VAL A 27 2.44 4.44 -13.44
CA VAL A 27 1.38 5.41 -13.70
C VAL A 27 1.55 6.58 -12.73
N ASN A 28 1.39 7.79 -13.23
CA ASN A 28 1.32 8.99 -12.38
C ASN A 28 -0.11 9.08 -11.83
N ILE A 29 -0.35 8.37 -10.73
CA ILE A 29 -1.69 8.29 -10.12
C ILE A 29 -2.12 9.66 -9.61
N GLU A 30 -1.19 10.47 -9.12
CA GLU A 30 -1.40 11.81 -8.60
C GLU A 30 -2.03 12.68 -9.68
N GLN A 31 -1.43 12.72 -10.88
CA GLN A 31 -1.97 13.46 -12.01
C GLN A 31 -3.37 12.98 -12.41
N VAL A 32 -3.65 11.67 -12.31
CA VAL A 32 -4.98 11.11 -12.60
C VAL A 32 -6.01 11.59 -11.57
N LEU A 33 -5.66 11.54 -10.28
CA LEU A 33 -6.51 11.99 -9.18
C LEU A 33 -6.75 13.51 -9.22
N GLU A 34 -5.71 14.29 -9.47
CA GLU A 34 -5.76 15.75 -9.68
C GLU A 34 -6.68 16.13 -10.83
N SER A 35 -6.58 15.43 -11.97
CA SER A 35 -7.44 15.69 -13.14
C SER A 35 -8.93 15.49 -12.87
N LYS A 36 -9.27 14.80 -11.78
CA LYS A 36 -10.64 14.53 -11.34
C LYS A 36 -11.01 15.25 -10.05
N GLN A 37 -10.13 16.13 -9.55
CA GLN A 37 -10.36 16.90 -8.33
C GLN A 37 -10.71 15.99 -7.14
N LEU A 38 -10.11 14.80 -7.11
CA LEU A 38 -10.24 13.88 -5.98
C LEU A 38 -9.26 14.30 -4.89
N GLU A 39 -9.69 14.25 -3.63
CA GLU A 39 -8.80 14.54 -2.51
C GLU A 39 -7.91 13.34 -2.24
N PHE A 40 -6.60 13.55 -2.27
CA PHE A 40 -5.62 12.51 -2.02
C PHE A 40 -4.42 13.01 -1.21
N GLU A 41 -3.69 12.07 -0.63
CA GLU A 41 -2.44 12.32 0.07
C GLU A 41 -1.42 11.23 -0.25
N THR A 42 -0.22 11.65 -0.63
CA THR A 42 0.89 10.75 -0.90
C THR A 42 1.69 10.51 0.38
N ILE A 43 1.90 9.25 0.73
CA ILE A 43 2.67 8.83 1.89
C ILE A 43 3.92 8.10 1.41
N ASN A 44 5.09 8.68 1.68
CA ASN A 44 6.36 7.95 1.58
C ASN A 44 6.53 7.11 2.84
N LEU A 45 6.27 5.81 2.74
CA LEU A 45 6.18 4.94 3.91
C LEU A 45 7.55 4.65 4.52
N ASN A 46 8.58 4.44 3.70
CA ASN A 46 9.96 4.30 4.16
C ASN A 46 10.36 5.48 5.04
N PHE A 47 10.10 6.70 4.58
CA PHE A 47 10.47 7.91 5.32
C PHE A 47 9.70 8.01 6.65
N LEU A 48 8.37 8.05 6.60
CA LEU A 48 7.56 8.27 7.82
C LEU A 48 7.68 7.13 8.82
N LEU A 49 7.74 5.87 8.36
CA LEU A 49 7.86 4.73 9.27
C LEU A 49 9.26 4.67 9.88
N SER A 50 10.33 4.92 9.10
CA SER A 50 11.69 4.92 9.65
C SER A 50 11.86 5.94 10.77
N GLU A 51 11.31 7.16 10.64
CA GLU A 51 11.32 8.17 11.69
C GLU A 51 10.66 7.68 12.99
N LYS A 52 9.56 6.92 12.88
CA LYS A 52 8.87 6.35 14.04
C LYS A 52 9.67 5.21 14.69
N LEU A 53 10.27 4.35 13.88
CA LEU A 53 11.04 3.20 14.35
C LEU A 53 12.32 3.58 15.11
N LEU A 54 12.87 4.78 14.89
CA LEU A 54 14.03 5.29 15.65
C LEU A 54 13.78 5.37 17.16
N MET A 55 12.52 5.49 17.57
CA MET A 55 12.12 5.59 18.98
C MET A 55 11.82 4.24 19.62
N LEU A 56 11.87 3.15 18.85
CA LEU A 56 11.52 1.80 19.27
C LEU A 56 12.74 0.88 19.27
N SER A 57 12.75 -0.11 20.15
CA SER A 57 13.61 -1.28 20.02
C SER A 57 13.03 -2.26 18.99
N ILE A 58 13.90 -3.07 18.36
CA ILE A 58 13.49 -4.03 17.32
C ILE A 58 12.36 -4.97 17.79
N ARG A 59 12.34 -5.33 19.08
CA ARG A 59 11.31 -6.21 19.68
C ARG A 59 9.93 -5.56 19.74
N GLU A 60 9.87 -4.24 19.65
CA GLU A 60 8.63 -3.46 19.70
C GLU A 60 8.04 -3.23 18.30
N TYR A 61 8.83 -3.41 17.23
CA TYR A 61 8.38 -3.14 15.86
C TYR A 61 7.06 -3.85 15.51
N PRO A 62 6.89 -5.17 15.76
CA PRO A 62 5.67 -5.86 15.35
C PRO A 62 4.41 -5.36 16.09
N LEU A 63 4.59 -4.72 17.25
CA LEU A 63 3.49 -4.20 18.07
C LEU A 63 2.99 -2.84 17.58
N TYR A 64 3.87 -2.02 17.01
CA TYR A 64 3.57 -0.61 16.71
C TYR A 64 3.57 -0.25 15.23
N VAL A 65 4.18 -1.06 14.35
CA VAL A 65 4.24 -0.76 12.91
C VAL A 65 2.84 -0.52 12.33
N GLU A 66 1.88 -1.41 12.60
CA GLU A 66 0.52 -1.24 12.09
C GLU A 66 -0.15 0.03 12.62
N GLU A 67 0.00 0.33 13.92
CA GLU A 67 -0.53 1.55 14.54
C GLU A 67 0.06 2.81 13.88
N TYR A 68 1.37 2.82 13.63
CA TYR A 68 2.05 3.95 12.99
C TYR A 68 1.61 4.14 11.54
N VAL A 69 1.58 3.07 10.74
CA VAL A 69 1.12 3.18 9.35
C VAL A 69 -0.33 3.66 9.30
N ARG A 70 -1.20 3.13 10.17
CA ARG A 70 -2.58 3.59 10.29
C ARG A 70 -2.67 5.06 10.71
N SER A 71 -1.80 5.53 11.60
CA SER A 71 -1.80 6.92 12.09
C SER A 71 -1.49 7.96 11.01
N PHE A 72 -0.87 7.55 9.90
CA PHE A 72 -0.65 8.42 8.74
C PHE A 72 -1.95 8.68 7.98
N CYS A 73 -2.96 7.81 8.13
CA CYS A 73 -4.29 7.98 7.56
C CYS A 73 -5.24 8.60 8.60
N LYS A 74 -5.77 9.80 8.31
CA LYS A 74 -6.59 10.58 9.25
C LYS A 74 -8.01 10.81 8.77
N ASP A 75 -8.16 11.10 7.48
CA ASP A 75 -9.40 11.45 6.83
C ASP A 75 -9.93 10.24 6.03
N LYS A 76 -11.17 9.84 6.27
CA LYS A 76 -11.77 8.67 5.61
C LYS A 76 -12.25 8.96 4.20
N ASP A 77 -12.46 10.24 3.88
CA ASP A 77 -12.96 10.67 2.57
C ASP A 77 -11.80 10.90 1.58
N LYS A 78 -10.54 10.82 2.06
CA LYS A 78 -9.32 10.99 1.29
C LYS A 78 -8.77 9.67 0.76
N ILE A 79 -8.13 9.73 -0.40
CA ILE A 79 -7.38 8.62 -0.99
C ILE A 79 -5.92 8.69 -0.54
N TYR A 80 -5.38 7.62 0.04
CA TYR A 80 -3.98 7.54 0.46
C TYR A 80 -3.16 6.76 -0.56
N CYS A 81 -2.25 7.46 -1.22
CA CYS A 81 -1.29 6.86 -2.14
C CYS A 81 -0.02 6.48 -1.36
N LEU A 82 0.12 5.20 -1.02
CA LEU A 82 1.29 4.67 -0.32
C LEU A 82 2.39 4.38 -1.34
N GLN A 83 3.54 5.02 -1.14
CA GLN A 83 4.72 4.88 -1.97
C GLN A 83 5.91 4.46 -1.12
N HIS A 84 6.95 3.93 -1.76
CA HIS A 84 8.20 3.53 -1.11
C HIS A 84 7.91 2.68 0.13
N ILE A 85 7.32 1.49 -0.08
CA ILE A 85 6.88 0.59 1.00
C ILE A 85 7.91 -0.51 1.33
N GLU A 86 9.11 -0.43 0.75
CA GLU A 86 10.16 -1.44 0.82
C GLU A 86 10.56 -1.79 2.27
N ILE A 87 10.48 -0.81 3.17
CA ILE A 87 10.77 -0.99 4.60
C ILE A 87 9.93 -2.12 5.22
N LEU A 88 8.69 -2.33 4.75
CA LEU A 88 7.79 -3.35 5.30
C LEU A 88 8.22 -4.79 4.99
N PHE A 89 9.16 -4.99 4.06
CA PHE A 89 9.69 -6.30 3.73
C PHE A 89 10.92 -6.67 4.55
N ASP A 90 11.40 -5.77 5.42
CA ASP A 90 12.43 -6.07 6.39
C ASP A 90 11.90 -7.08 7.42
N LYS A 91 12.57 -8.23 7.52
CA LYS A 91 12.19 -9.33 8.42
C LYS A 91 12.20 -8.94 9.90
N SER A 92 12.96 -7.91 10.28
CA SER A 92 13.01 -7.41 11.65
C SER A 92 11.71 -6.74 12.10
N LEU A 93 10.86 -6.29 11.17
CA LEU A 93 9.55 -5.74 11.50
C LEU A 93 8.53 -6.82 11.86
N GLU A 94 8.76 -8.06 11.42
CA GLU A 94 7.85 -9.22 11.58
C GLU A 94 6.38 -8.92 11.20
N VAL A 95 6.16 -8.04 10.21
CA VAL A 95 4.84 -7.69 9.69
C VAL A 95 4.57 -8.34 8.33
N ASN A 96 3.30 -8.63 8.06
CA ASN A 96 2.86 -8.98 6.72
C ASN A 96 2.31 -7.72 6.03
N PRO A 97 2.98 -7.17 5.00
CA PRO A 97 2.59 -5.90 4.38
C PRO A 97 1.18 -5.95 3.78
N ILE A 98 0.81 -7.08 3.16
CA ILE A 98 -0.52 -7.25 2.58
C ILE A 98 -1.59 -7.20 3.67
N ARG A 99 -1.43 -7.97 4.75
CA ARG A 99 -2.42 -7.99 5.85
C ARG A 99 -2.54 -6.63 6.53
N LEU A 100 -1.43 -5.90 6.66
CA LEU A 100 -1.42 -4.53 7.16
C LEU A 100 -2.28 -3.62 6.27
N PHE A 101 -2.07 -3.63 4.96
CA PHE A 101 -2.85 -2.81 4.03
C PHE A 101 -4.32 -3.23 3.99
N GLU A 102 -4.62 -4.52 4.00
CA GLU A 102 -5.98 -5.03 4.08
C GLU A 102 -6.70 -4.50 5.32
N ASN A 103 -6.05 -4.51 6.49
CA ASN A 103 -6.69 -4.06 7.71
C ASN A 103 -6.99 -2.55 7.68
N ILE A 104 -6.03 -1.75 7.20
CA ILE A 104 -6.21 -0.29 7.07
C ILE A 104 -7.27 0.04 6.00
N SER A 105 -7.32 -0.73 4.91
CA SER A 105 -8.24 -0.51 3.79
C SER A 105 -9.72 -0.72 4.14
N LYS A 106 -10.04 -1.37 5.28
CA LYS A 106 -11.41 -1.46 5.79
C LYS A 106 -11.98 -0.11 6.17
N GLN A 107 -11.11 0.87 6.45
CA GLN A 107 -11.50 2.19 6.94
C GLN A 107 -11.09 3.32 6.00
N TYR A 108 -9.98 3.15 5.28
CA TYR A 108 -9.39 4.19 4.42
C TYR A 108 -9.25 3.69 2.98
N CYS A 109 -9.37 4.59 2.01
CA CYS A 109 -9.10 4.28 0.61
C CYS A 109 -7.59 4.27 0.36
N LEU A 110 -7.03 3.13 -0.02
CA LEU A 110 -5.60 2.95 -0.23
C LEU A 110 -5.28 2.61 -1.68
N ILE A 111 -4.31 3.34 -2.23
CA ILE A 111 -3.61 2.98 -3.47
C ILE A 111 -2.15 2.72 -3.11
N VAL A 112 -1.70 1.48 -3.25
CA VAL A 112 -0.35 1.06 -2.88
C VAL A 112 0.48 0.92 -4.15
N HIS A 113 1.52 1.73 -4.29
CA HIS A 113 2.54 1.54 -5.31
C HIS A 113 3.35 0.30 -4.93
N TRP A 114 3.07 -0.80 -5.61
CA TRP A 114 3.74 -2.05 -5.35
C TRP A 114 5.12 -2.03 -6.02
N PRO A 115 6.21 -2.17 -5.26
CA PRO A 115 7.57 -2.01 -5.80
C PRO A 115 8.06 -3.21 -6.62
N GLY A 116 7.28 -4.29 -6.67
CA GLY A 116 7.57 -5.47 -7.47
C GLY A 116 6.57 -5.68 -8.60
N GLU A 117 6.31 -6.94 -8.92
CA GLU A 117 5.51 -7.32 -10.09
C GLU A 117 4.30 -8.12 -9.70
N TYR A 118 3.24 -8.04 -10.51
CA TYR A 118 2.11 -8.96 -10.43
C TYR A 118 2.24 -10.03 -11.52
N LYS A 119 2.46 -11.29 -11.12
CA LYS A 119 2.64 -12.43 -12.03
C LYS A 119 1.94 -13.65 -11.49
N HIS A 120 1.32 -14.45 -12.37
CA HIS A 120 0.62 -15.68 -11.99
C HIS A 120 -0.37 -15.47 -10.82
N ASN A 121 -1.18 -14.41 -10.89
CA ASN A 121 -2.12 -14.03 -9.84
C ASN A 121 -1.49 -13.80 -8.45
N SER A 122 -0.23 -13.40 -8.42
CA SER A 122 0.54 -13.19 -7.18
C SER A 122 1.22 -11.84 -7.19
N LEU A 123 1.16 -11.13 -6.07
CA LEU A 123 2.01 -9.96 -5.80
C LEU A 123 3.38 -10.46 -5.37
N CYS A 124 4.41 -10.14 -6.16
CA CYS A 124 5.78 -10.55 -5.94
C CYS A 124 6.64 -9.32 -5.65
N TYR A 125 7.55 -9.42 -4.69
CA TYR A 125 8.59 -8.43 -4.42
C TYR A 125 9.94 -9.11 -4.21
N ALA A 126 10.99 -8.48 -4.75
CA ALA A 126 12.37 -8.96 -4.82
C ALA A 126 12.56 -10.33 -5.52
N GLU A 127 13.76 -10.59 -6.02
CA GLU A 127 14.09 -11.84 -6.71
C GLU A 127 14.14 -13.02 -5.73
N SER A 128 13.83 -14.22 -6.23
CA SER A 128 13.96 -15.45 -5.43
C SER A 128 15.40 -15.65 -4.97
N GLY A 129 15.59 -15.74 -3.64
CA GLY A 129 16.91 -15.82 -3.01
C GLY A 129 17.32 -14.53 -2.29
N HIS A 130 16.61 -13.41 -2.50
CA HIS A 130 16.81 -12.19 -1.71
C HIS A 130 16.23 -12.38 -0.30
N PRO A 131 16.88 -11.87 0.76
CA PRO A 131 16.33 -11.95 2.13
C PRO A 131 14.94 -11.32 2.26
N GLU A 132 14.59 -10.38 1.39
CA GLU A 132 13.31 -9.66 1.38
C GLU A 132 12.31 -10.24 0.37
N HIS A 133 12.60 -11.41 -0.21
CA HIS A 133 11.69 -12.05 -1.17
C HIS A 133 10.32 -12.30 -0.56
N PHE A 134 9.28 -11.77 -1.22
CA PHE A 134 7.89 -11.85 -0.77
C PHE A 134 6.98 -12.22 -1.93
N ILE A 135 6.07 -13.18 -1.71
CA ILE A 135 5.04 -13.57 -2.67
C ILE A 135 3.71 -13.72 -1.92
N CYS A 136 2.64 -13.15 -2.46
CA CYS A 136 1.29 -13.32 -1.93
C CYS A 136 0.28 -13.63 -3.05
N THR A 137 -0.41 -14.76 -2.92
CA THR A 137 -1.48 -15.23 -3.84
C THR A 137 -2.88 -14.96 -3.31
N ASN A 138 -3.03 -14.74 -2.01
CA ASN A 138 -4.31 -14.56 -1.34
C ASN A 138 -4.34 -13.21 -0.64
N PHE A 139 -4.80 -12.20 -1.36
CA PHE A 139 -4.93 -10.82 -0.91
C PHE A 139 -6.29 -10.26 -1.31
N GLU A 140 -6.77 -9.30 -0.54
CA GLU A 140 -7.97 -8.54 -0.84
C GLU A 140 -7.66 -7.29 -1.66
N GLY A 141 -8.67 -6.77 -2.37
CA GLY A 141 -8.54 -5.58 -3.21
C GLY A 141 -8.20 -5.89 -4.66
N LYS A 142 -7.93 -4.83 -5.43
CA LYS A 142 -7.74 -4.91 -6.88
C LYS A 142 -6.27 -4.72 -7.24
N VAL A 143 -5.83 -5.35 -8.33
CA VAL A 143 -4.48 -5.14 -8.88
C VAL A 143 -4.56 -4.47 -10.24
N ILE A 144 -3.75 -3.45 -10.40
CA ILE A 144 -3.57 -2.70 -11.63
C ILE A 144 -2.11 -2.88 -12.05
N TYR A 145 -1.87 -3.66 -13.10
CA TYR A 145 -0.56 -4.06 -13.61
C TYR A 145 -0.48 -3.88 -15.13
#